data_AF-A0A8C6RAL7-F1
#
_entry.id   AF-A0A8C6RAL7-F1
#
_cell.length_a   1.000
_cell.length_b   1.000
_cell.length_c   1.000
_cell.angle_alpha   90.00
_cell.angle_beta   90.00
_cell.angle_gamma   90.00
#
_symmetry.space_group_name_H-M   'P 1'
#
loop_
_entity.id
_entity.type
_entity.pdbx_description
1 polymer ?
#
loop_
_entity_poly.entity_id
_entity_poly.type
_entity_poly.pdbx_seq_one_letter_code
_entity_poly.pdbx_strand_id
1 'polypeptide(L)'
;MSREPDEDVDLFDLEQFKRSFKKILQRALKNVTISFRVAETNAVWIRVAWGTQHAKPNQYKPTFVVYYPQTPYAFISCCHLKSTVPLLHQALRVASKHHQIVQMDLRSRHLDSLKAIVFKEYNQTFEDHNSTAPLQERSLGLDINMDSRIVHENTIEKERIRRVTQESFGDHPQPQLEFAQYKLETKFKSDLNGSILADREEPLRCLVKFSSPHLLEALKSLAPAGVADAPLSPLLTCIPSKKMNYFKIRDK
;
A
#
# COMPACT_ATOMS: atom_id res chain seq x y z
N MET A 1 -0.06 30.55 -39.10
CA MET A 1 0.41 29.17 -39.33
C MET A 1 1.01 28.65 -38.03
N SER A 2 0.16 28.40 -37.05
CA SER A 2 0.52 27.85 -35.74
C SER A 2 0.63 26.33 -35.89
N ARG A 3 1.82 25.77 -35.62
CA ARG A 3 2.03 24.33 -35.55
C ARG A 3 1.28 23.79 -34.33
N GLU A 4 0.38 22.86 -34.55
CA GLU A 4 -0.20 22.03 -33.50
C GLU A 4 0.92 21.20 -32.85
N PRO A 5 0.86 20.96 -31.53
CA PRO A 5 1.78 20.02 -30.90
C PRO A 5 1.36 18.62 -31.35
N ASP A 6 2.23 17.99 -32.12
CA ASP A 6 2.21 16.56 -32.40
C ASP A 6 2.42 15.86 -31.05
N GLU A 7 1.31 15.58 -30.34
CA GLU A 7 1.30 14.67 -29.20
C GLU A 7 1.52 13.26 -29.76
N ASP A 8 2.79 12.97 -30.04
CA ASP A 8 3.29 11.63 -30.28
C ASP A 8 3.09 10.86 -28.96
N VAL A 9 1.89 10.30 -28.81
CA VAL A 9 1.57 9.38 -27.71
C VAL A 9 2.58 8.24 -27.84
N ASP A 10 3.60 8.23 -26.98
CA ASP A 10 4.62 7.16 -26.90
C ASP A 10 3.89 5.85 -26.55
N LEU A 11 3.33 5.24 -27.58
CA LEU A 11 2.57 4.01 -27.53
C LEU A 11 3.52 2.94 -27.03
N PHE A 12 3.29 2.50 -25.80
CA PHE A 12 4.09 1.46 -25.17
C PHE A 12 4.09 0.20 -26.05
N ASP A 13 5.21 -0.07 -26.71
CA ASP A 13 5.41 -1.30 -27.48
C ASP A 13 5.72 -2.46 -26.53
N LEU A 14 4.68 -3.27 -26.28
CA LEU A 14 4.75 -4.45 -25.44
C LEU A 14 5.73 -5.50 -25.95
N GLU A 15 5.88 -5.67 -27.27
CA GLU A 15 6.80 -6.64 -27.84
C GLU A 15 8.25 -6.17 -27.70
N GLN A 16 8.51 -4.88 -27.90
CA GLN A 16 9.81 -4.29 -27.60
C GLN A 16 10.15 -4.42 -26.11
N PHE A 17 9.20 -4.18 -25.21
CA PHE A 17 9.38 -4.38 -23.77
C PHE A 17 9.76 -5.83 -23.44
N LYS A 18 8.98 -6.82 -23.90
CA LYS A 18 9.23 -8.25 -23.65
C LYS A 18 10.62 -8.67 -24.14
N ARG A 19 11.00 -8.25 -25.36
CA ARG A 19 12.30 -8.56 -25.98
C ARG A 19 13.45 -7.94 -25.18
N SER A 20 13.33 -6.66 -24.84
CA SER A 20 14.34 -5.92 -24.07
C SER A 20 14.53 -6.52 -22.68
N PHE A 21 13.43 -6.74 -21.95
CA PHE A 21 13.45 -7.36 -20.62
C PHE A 21 14.13 -8.72 -20.63
N LYS A 22 13.75 -9.59 -21.58
CA LYS A 22 14.33 -10.92 -21.73
C LYS A 22 15.83 -10.87 -22.05
N LYS A 23 16.24 -9.99 -22.98
CA LYS A 23 17.66 -9.82 -23.35
C LYS A 23 18.52 -9.38 -22.16
N ILE A 24 18.05 -8.44 -21.34
CA ILE A 24 18.83 -7.94 -20.20
C ILE A 24 19.09 -9.06 -19.19
N LEU A 25 18.05 -9.80 -18.80
CA LEU A 25 18.18 -10.87 -17.82
C LEU A 25 19.00 -12.06 -18.35
N GLN A 26 18.84 -12.44 -19.61
CA GLN A 26 19.60 -13.55 -20.22
C GLN A 26 21.08 -13.20 -20.45
N ARG A 27 21.41 -11.92 -20.63
CA ARG A 27 22.81 -11.47 -20.71
C ARG A 27 23.50 -11.54 -19.35
N ALA A 28 22.77 -11.25 -18.27
CA ALA A 28 23.32 -11.27 -16.92
C ALA A 28 23.35 -12.68 -16.30
N LEU A 29 22.39 -13.54 -16.65
CA LEU A 29 22.24 -14.88 -16.07
C LEU A 29 22.12 -15.94 -17.17
N LYS A 30 23.03 -16.93 -17.13
CA LYS A 30 23.02 -18.09 -18.05
C LYS A 30 21.76 -18.94 -17.92
N ASN A 31 21.29 -19.12 -16.68
CA ASN A 31 20.17 -20.01 -16.34
C ASN A 31 18.98 -19.20 -15.80
N VAL A 32 18.12 -18.70 -16.68
CA VAL A 32 16.88 -18.02 -16.31
C VAL A 32 15.74 -18.41 -17.26
N THR A 33 14.56 -18.67 -16.71
CA THR A 33 13.34 -18.88 -17.51
C THR A 33 12.40 -17.71 -17.31
N ILE A 34 11.99 -17.09 -18.40
CA ILE A 34 11.09 -15.92 -18.39
C ILE A 34 9.88 -16.24 -19.24
N SER A 35 8.69 -16.09 -18.68
CA SER A 35 7.42 -16.30 -19.35
C SER A 35 6.54 -15.07 -19.16
N PHE A 36 5.79 -14.71 -20.20
CA PHE A 36 4.90 -13.57 -20.19
C PHE A 36 3.46 -14.04 -20.42
N ARG A 37 2.52 -13.44 -19.70
CA ARG A 37 1.08 -13.58 -19.95
C ARG A 37 0.47 -12.19 -19.93
N VAL A 38 -0.24 -11.84 -20.99
CA VAL A 38 -1.01 -10.59 -21.04
C VAL A 38 -2.39 -10.90 -20.47
N ALA A 39 -2.82 -10.11 -19.49
CA ALA A 39 -4.15 -10.18 -18.92
C ALA A 39 -5.09 -9.17 -19.59
N GLU A 40 -6.39 -9.42 -19.51
CA GLU A 40 -7.46 -8.62 -20.15
C GLU A 40 -7.41 -7.14 -19.75
N THR A 41 -6.96 -6.82 -18.54
CA THR A 41 -6.79 -5.43 -18.07
C THR A 41 -5.53 -4.74 -18.59
N ASN A 42 -5.00 -5.15 -19.76
CA ASN A 42 -3.72 -4.71 -20.33
C ASN A 42 -2.51 -4.84 -19.37
N ALA A 43 -2.62 -5.71 -18.37
CA ALA A 43 -1.53 -5.98 -17.43
C ALA A 43 -0.62 -7.08 -17.97
N VAL A 44 0.68 -6.94 -17.75
CA VAL A 44 1.68 -7.91 -18.15
C VAL A 44 2.14 -8.69 -16.92
N TRP A 45 1.79 -9.96 -16.88
CA TRP A 45 2.29 -10.91 -15.90
C TRP A 45 3.60 -11.50 -16.41
N ILE A 46 4.65 -11.33 -15.62
CA ILE A 46 5.98 -11.81 -15.92
C ILE A 46 6.34 -12.84 -14.85
N ARG A 47 6.58 -14.08 -15.27
CA ARG A 47 7.09 -15.13 -14.41
C ARG A 47 8.58 -15.29 -14.68
N VAL A 48 9.40 -15.14 -13.65
CA VAL A 48 10.85 -15.29 -13.72
C VAL A 48 11.29 -16.42 -12.78
N ALA A 49 11.76 -17.53 -13.35
CA ALA A 49 12.40 -18.60 -12.60
C ALA A 49 13.92 -18.41 -12.63
N TRP A 50 14.51 -18.26 -11.45
CA TRP A 50 15.94 -17.98 -11.29
C TRP A 50 16.74 -19.28 -11.19
N GLY A 51 17.86 -19.33 -11.90
CA GLY A 51 18.91 -20.33 -11.73
C GLY A 51 20.22 -19.69 -11.31
N THR A 52 21.20 -20.51 -10.96
CA THR A 52 22.57 -20.06 -10.68
C THR A 52 23.47 -20.42 -11.86
N GLN A 53 24.75 -20.04 -11.83
CA GLN A 53 25.68 -20.39 -12.91
C GLN A 53 25.82 -21.91 -13.12
N HIS A 54 25.59 -22.69 -12.06
CA HIS A 54 25.79 -24.14 -12.06
C HIS A 54 24.47 -24.93 -11.93
N ALA A 55 23.36 -24.30 -11.54
CA ALA A 55 22.07 -24.95 -11.36
C ALA A 55 21.01 -24.43 -12.35
N LYS A 56 20.17 -25.36 -12.83
CA LYS A 56 19.00 -25.04 -13.65
C LYS A 56 18.04 -24.11 -12.89
N PRO A 57 17.23 -23.30 -13.61
CA PRO A 57 16.29 -22.40 -12.98
C PRO A 57 15.21 -23.17 -12.21
N ASN A 58 14.99 -22.76 -10.96
CA ASN A 58 14.01 -23.40 -10.08
C ASN A 58 12.59 -22.97 -10.46
N GLN A 59 11.84 -23.87 -11.11
CA GLN A 59 10.48 -23.61 -11.57
C GLN A 59 9.44 -23.55 -10.43
N TYR A 60 9.76 -24.11 -9.26
CA TYR A 60 8.85 -24.15 -8.11
C TYR A 60 8.89 -22.86 -7.27
N LYS A 61 9.96 -22.07 -7.42
CA LYS A 61 10.15 -20.81 -6.68
C LYS A 61 10.35 -19.62 -7.63
N PRO A 62 9.40 -19.33 -8.53
CA PRO A 62 9.50 -18.19 -9.43
C PRO A 62 9.20 -16.88 -8.69
N THR A 63 9.75 -15.79 -9.23
CA THR A 63 9.29 -14.43 -8.94
C THR A 63 8.22 -14.05 -9.96
N PHE A 64 7.13 -13.48 -9.49
CA PHE A 64 6.10 -12.89 -10.33
C PHE A 64 6.23 -11.37 -10.31
N VAL A 65 6.10 -10.76 -11.47
CA VAL A 65 5.97 -9.31 -11.63
C VAL A 65 4.68 -9.04 -12.38
N VAL A 66 3.89 -8.10 -11.88
CA VAL A 66 2.70 -7.59 -12.56
C VAL A 66 2.97 -6.13 -12.89
N TYR A 67 3.08 -5.84 -14.17
CA TYR A 67 3.36 -4.51 -14.68
C TYR A 67 2.15 -4.00 -15.46
N TYR A 68 1.74 -2.77 -15.19
CA TYR A 68 0.66 -2.10 -15.88
C TYR A 68 1.28 -0.99 -16.74
N PRO A 69 1.37 -1.16 -18.07
CA PRO A 69 2.04 -0.20 -18.95
C PRO A 69 1.52 1.23 -18.86
N GLN A 70 0.25 1.40 -18.50
CA GLN A 70 -0.42 2.69 -18.34
C GLN A 70 -0.11 3.39 -17.01
N THR A 71 0.68 2.77 -16.13
CA THR A 71 0.99 3.31 -14.81
C THR A 71 2.48 3.19 -14.49
N PRO A 72 3.05 4.06 -13.65
CA PRO A 72 4.44 3.96 -13.23
C PRO A 72 4.70 2.85 -12.19
N TYR A 73 3.72 1.99 -11.91
CA TYR A 73 3.78 1.02 -10.83
C TYR A 73 4.00 -0.40 -11.35
N ALA A 74 4.85 -1.15 -10.65
CA ALA A 74 5.06 -2.58 -10.85
C ALA A 74 4.98 -3.31 -9.51
N PHE A 75 4.20 -4.39 -9.47
CA PHE A 75 4.06 -5.23 -8.28
C PHE A 75 4.99 -6.44 -8.43
N ILE A 76 5.83 -6.68 -7.43
CA ILE A 76 6.84 -7.74 -7.45
C ILE A 76 6.60 -8.66 -6.25
N SER A 77 6.46 -9.96 -6.50
CA SER A 77 6.37 -10.96 -5.43
C SER A 77 7.70 -11.07 -4.69
N CYS A 78 7.68 -11.55 -3.44
CA CYS A 78 8.93 -11.77 -2.70
C CYS A 78 9.90 -12.68 -3.46
N CYS A 79 11.09 -12.17 -3.75
CA CYS A 79 12.17 -12.95 -4.36
C CYS A 79 12.92 -13.74 -3.29
N HIS A 80 13.01 -15.06 -3.45
CA HIS A 80 13.81 -15.91 -2.56
C HIS A 80 15.31 -15.60 -2.67
N LEU A 81 15.78 -15.33 -3.89
CA LEU A 81 17.18 -15.00 -4.15
C LEU A 81 17.36 -13.48 -4.12
N LYS A 82 17.66 -12.93 -2.94
CA LYS A 82 17.77 -11.47 -2.75
C LYS A 82 18.80 -10.80 -3.67
N SER A 83 19.83 -11.53 -4.10
CA SER A 83 20.86 -11.02 -5.02
C SER A 83 20.34 -10.73 -6.43
N THR A 84 19.22 -11.32 -6.87
CA THR A 84 18.65 -11.06 -8.21
C THR A 84 17.69 -9.88 -8.24
N VAL A 85 17.30 -9.33 -7.08
CA VAL A 85 16.38 -8.19 -6.98
C VAL A 85 16.92 -6.94 -7.70
N PRO A 86 18.18 -6.52 -7.51
CA PRO A 86 18.72 -5.35 -8.23
C PRO A 86 18.74 -5.55 -9.74
N LEU A 87 19.05 -6.77 -10.20
CA LEU A 87 19.05 -7.11 -11.63
C LEU A 87 17.63 -7.07 -12.21
N LEU A 88 16.64 -7.58 -11.48
CA LEU A 88 15.23 -7.49 -11.88
C LEU A 88 14.78 -6.04 -11.99
N HIS A 89 15.12 -5.21 -11.01
CA HIS A 89 14.82 -3.78 -11.00
C HIS A 89 15.45 -3.06 -12.21
N GLN A 90 16.71 -3.38 -12.53
CA GLN A 90 17.40 -2.83 -13.69
C GLN A 90 16.73 -3.27 -15.00
N ALA A 91 16.35 -4.55 -15.12
CA ALA A 91 15.68 -5.06 -16.30
C ALA A 91 14.31 -4.39 -16.52
N LEU A 92 13.52 -4.22 -15.45
CA LEU A 92 12.25 -3.49 -15.50
C LEU A 92 12.46 -2.04 -15.92
N ARG A 93 13.39 -1.34 -15.28
CA ARG A 93 13.69 0.07 -15.53
C ARG A 93 14.08 0.31 -17.00
N VAL A 94 15.03 -0.46 -17.52
CA VAL A 94 15.52 -0.28 -18.90
C VAL A 94 14.47 -0.73 -19.92
N ALA A 95 13.76 -1.83 -19.68
CA ALA A 95 12.75 -2.31 -20.63
C ALA A 95 11.54 -1.38 -20.71
N SER A 96 11.15 -0.75 -19.60
CA SER A 96 10.04 0.21 -19.54
C SER A 96 10.44 1.64 -19.90
N LYS A 97 11.70 1.90 -20.28
CA LYS A 97 12.23 3.25 -20.57
C LYS A 97 12.10 4.25 -19.41
N HIS A 98 12.04 3.78 -18.16
CA HIS A 98 11.99 4.67 -16.99
C HIS A 98 13.39 5.01 -16.46
N HIS A 99 13.55 6.18 -15.84
CA HIS A 99 14.86 6.63 -15.33
C HIS A 99 15.21 6.01 -13.96
N GLN A 100 14.21 5.78 -13.11
CA GLN A 100 14.41 5.34 -11.73
C GLN A 100 13.33 4.35 -11.30
N ILE A 101 13.71 3.43 -10.41
CA ILE A 101 12.78 2.51 -9.75
C ILE A 101 13.02 2.61 -8.24
N VAL A 102 11.94 2.83 -7.48
CA VAL A 102 11.98 2.98 -6.02
C VAL A 102 11.03 1.96 -5.41
N GLN A 103 11.51 1.25 -4.39
CA GLN A 103 10.67 0.33 -3.63
C GLN A 103 9.80 1.14 -2.67
N MET A 104 8.48 0.98 -2.76
CA MET A 104 7.54 1.57 -1.81
C MET A 104 7.55 0.80 -0.48
N ASP A 105 7.28 1.51 0.62
CA ASP A 105 7.10 0.95 1.96
C ASP A 105 5.68 0.37 2.14
N LEU A 106 5.15 -0.28 1.09
CA LEU A 106 3.85 -0.94 1.05
C LEU A 106 4.01 -2.41 0.68
N ARG A 107 3.51 -3.31 1.54
CA ARG A 107 3.58 -4.76 1.33
C ARG A 107 2.30 -5.44 1.80
N SER A 108 1.77 -6.36 1.00
CA SER A 108 0.62 -7.20 1.33
C SER A 108 0.70 -8.53 0.57
N ARG A 109 -0.12 -9.52 0.95
CA ARG A 109 -0.33 -10.76 0.18
C ARG A 109 -1.39 -10.59 -0.91
N HIS A 110 -2.24 -9.57 -0.80
CA HIS A 110 -3.39 -9.32 -1.68
C HIS A 110 -3.03 -8.28 -2.76
N LEU A 111 -2.84 -8.74 -4.01
CA LEU A 111 -2.45 -7.87 -5.14
C LEU A 111 -3.55 -6.87 -5.51
N ASP A 112 -4.80 -7.31 -5.50
CA ASP A 112 -6.00 -6.50 -5.69
C ASP A 112 -6.07 -5.35 -4.67
N SER A 113 -5.80 -5.63 -3.40
CA SER A 113 -5.78 -4.61 -2.35
C SER A 113 -4.60 -3.64 -2.50
N LEU A 114 -3.41 -4.13 -2.90
CA LEU A 114 -2.28 -3.25 -3.23
C LEU A 114 -2.61 -2.36 -4.43
N LYS A 115 -3.23 -2.91 -5.47
CA LYS A 115 -3.69 -2.17 -6.64
C LYS A 115 -4.68 -1.08 -6.23
N ALA A 116 -5.68 -1.43 -5.43
CA ALA A 116 -6.67 -0.48 -4.92
C ALA A 116 -5.99 0.68 -4.18
N ILE A 117 -5.11 0.40 -3.22
CA ILE A 117 -4.38 1.44 -2.45
C ILE A 117 -3.52 2.32 -3.36
N VAL A 118 -2.76 1.71 -4.26
CA VAL A 118 -1.79 2.43 -5.09
C VAL A 118 -2.47 3.27 -6.17
N PHE A 119 -3.52 2.74 -6.81
CA PHE A 119 -4.26 3.43 -7.86
C PHE A 119 -5.37 4.33 -7.31
N LYS A 120 -5.63 4.28 -6.00
CA LYS A 120 -6.77 4.95 -5.35
C LYS A 120 -8.12 4.56 -5.99
N GLU A 121 -8.22 3.31 -6.44
CA GLU A 121 -9.44 2.75 -7.08
C GLU A 121 -10.51 2.33 -6.06
N TYR A 122 -10.28 2.56 -4.76
CA TYR A 122 -11.27 2.36 -3.71
C TYR A 122 -11.79 3.73 -3.29
N ASN A 123 -13.12 3.86 -3.18
CA ASN A 123 -13.83 5.11 -2.93
C ASN A 123 -13.59 5.63 -1.51
N GLN A 124 -12.37 6.08 -1.24
CA GLN A 124 -12.10 7.08 -0.21
C GLN A 124 -12.23 8.45 -0.87
N THR A 125 -13.47 8.93 -0.98
CA THR A 125 -13.71 10.37 -0.94
C THR A 125 -13.26 10.82 0.46
N PHE A 126 -11.96 11.08 0.62
CA PHE A 126 -11.55 12.10 1.58
C PHE A 126 -12.18 13.37 1.01
N GLU A 127 -13.35 13.73 1.52
CA GLU A 127 -13.94 15.01 1.14
C GLU A 127 -12.96 16.08 1.57
N ASP A 128 -12.19 16.57 0.60
CA ASP A 128 -11.62 17.91 0.68
C ASP A 128 -12.81 18.81 0.97
N HIS A 129 -12.81 19.39 2.17
CA HIS A 129 -13.81 20.31 2.68
C HIS A 129 -14.31 21.20 1.53
N ASN A 130 -15.58 21.03 1.11
CA ASN A 130 -16.42 21.92 0.28
C ASN A 130 -17.39 21.18 -0.68
N SER A 131 -17.95 20.03 -0.32
CA SER A 131 -19.13 19.50 -1.02
C SER A 131 -20.28 19.31 -0.05
N THR A 132 -21.12 20.33 0.07
CA THR A 132 -22.41 20.26 0.74
C THR A 132 -23.36 19.39 -0.10
N ALA A 133 -23.20 18.08 -0.05
CA ALA A 133 -24.25 17.15 -0.44
C ALA A 133 -24.93 16.68 0.85
N PRO A 134 -26.25 16.91 1.04
CA PRO A 134 -26.92 16.45 2.24
C PRO A 134 -26.84 14.92 2.25
N LEU A 135 -26.13 14.38 3.25
CA LEU A 135 -26.09 12.95 3.56
C LEU A 135 -27.54 12.48 3.65
N GLN A 136 -28.00 11.82 2.58
CA GLN A 136 -29.25 11.08 2.62
C GLN A 136 -29.04 10.01 3.68
N GLU A 137 -29.72 10.20 4.80
CA GLU A 137 -29.81 9.29 5.91
C GLU A 137 -30.24 7.92 5.38
N ARG A 138 -29.27 7.10 4.97
CA ARG A 138 -29.50 5.70 4.63
C ARG A 138 -29.55 4.94 5.95
N SER A 139 -30.62 5.20 6.68
CA SER A 139 -31.15 4.30 7.70
C SER A 139 -31.42 2.96 7.02
N LEU A 140 -30.40 2.09 7.01
CA LEU A 140 -30.60 0.67 6.78
C LEU A 140 -31.61 0.23 7.83
N GLY A 141 -32.82 -0.09 7.38
CA GLY A 141 -33.98 -0.45 8.18
C GLY A 141 -33.68 -1.52 9.23
N LEU A 142 -33.24 -1.04 10.38
CA LEU A 142 -33.20 -1.75 11.65
C LEU A 142 -34.25 -1.11 12.57
N ASP A 143 -35.45 -0.92 12.03
CA ASP A 143 -36.67 -0.84 12.84
C ASP A 143 -37.01 -2.27 13.31
N ILE A 144 -36.06 -2.88 14.01
CA ILE A 144 -36.36 -4.03 14.86
C ILE A 144 -37.11 -3.42 16.03
N ASN A 145 -38.41 -3.70 16.10
CA ASN A 145 -39.30 -3.51 17.24
C ASN A 145 -38.51 -3.46 18.57
N MET A 146 -38.08 -2.27 18.95
CA MET A 146 -37.32 -2.00 20.16
C MET A 146 -38.33 -1.56 21.20
N ASP A 147 -38.35 -2.26 22.34
CA ASP A 147 -39.18 -1.92 23.47
C ASP A 147 -38.94 -0.44 23.85
N SER A 148 -39.99 0.38 23.79
CA SER A 148 -39.94 1.83 24.01
C SER A 148 -39.50 2.22 25.43
N ARG A 149 -39.28 1.25 26.31
CA ARG A 149 -38.72 1.38 27.65
C ARG A 149 -37.19 1.32 27.69
N ILE A 150 -36.52 0.93 26.60
CA ILE A 150 -35.06 0.86 26.54
C ILE A 150 -34.52 2.23 26.09
N VAL A 151 -33.96 2.98 27.03
CA VAL A 151 -33.28 4.25 26.76
C VAL A 151 -31.82 3.97 26.42
N HIS A 152 -31.40 4.27 25.19
CA HIS A 152 -29.97 4.28 24.85
C HIS A 152 -29.35 5.58 25.34
N GLU A 153 -28.67 5.53 26.48
CA GLU A 153 -28.04 6.71 27.09
C GLU A 153 -26.92 7.32 26.22
N ASN A 154 -26.33 6.52 25.33
CA ASN A 154 -25.11 6.86 24.59
C ASN A 154 -25.35 7.08 23.08
N THR A 155 -26.58 7.41 22.67
CA THR A 155 -26.91 7.55 21.23
C THR A 155 -26.14 8.69 20.56
N ILE A 156 -26.01 9.83 21.26
CA ILE A 156 -25.32 11.02 20.75
C ILE A 156 -23.84 10.73 20.52
N GLU A 157 -23.18 10.07 21.46
CA GLU A 157 -21.76 9.78 21.38
C GLU A 157 -21.48 8.64 20.39
N LYS A 158 -22.35 7.62 20.30
CA LYS A 158 -22.29 6.62 19.21
C LYS A 158 -22.41 7.26 17.83
N GLU A 159 -23.30 8.24 17.66
CA GLU A 159 -23.44 8.96 16.39
C GLU A 159 -22.22 9.85 16.10
N ARG A 160 -21.63 10.46 17.13
CA ARG A 160 -20.36 11.20 17.00
C ARG A 160 -19.23 10.27 16.54
N ILE A 161 -19.06 9.13 17.18
CA ILE A 161 -18.04 8.13 16.83
C ILE A 161 -18.24 7.63 15.40
N ARG A 162 -19.49 7.36 15.00
CA ARG A 162 -19.83 6.92 13.64
C ARG A 162 -19.38 7.96 12.61
N ARG A 163 -19.78 9.22 12.77
CA ARG A 163 -19.39 10.31 11.86
C ARG A 163 -17.89 10.47 11.72
N VAL A 164 -17.16 10.55 12.84
CA VAL A 164 -15.69 10.69 12.82
C VAL A 164 -15.00 9.47 12.17
N THR A 165 -15.53 8.28 12.39
CA THR A 165 -15.01 7.04 11.77
C THR A 165 -15.24 7.04 10.27
N GLN A 166 -16.42 7.49 9.81
CA GLN A 166 -16.75 7.63 8.39
C GLN A 166 -15.89 8.69 7.71
N GLU A 167 -15.66 9.84 8.36
CA GLU A 167 -14.73 10.87 7.86
C GLU A 167 -13.30 10.34 7.71
N SER A 168 -12.86 9.47 8.63
CA SER A 168 -11.48 8.97 8.66
C SER A 168 -11.22 7.81 7.68
N PHE A 169 -12.16 6.88 7.53
CA PHE A 169 -11.98 5.66 6.71
C PHE A 169 -12.85 5.62 5.45
N GLY A 170 -13.93 6.41 5.41
CA GLY A 170 -14.99 6.31 4.41
C GLY A 170 -16.02 5.22 4.71
N ASP A 171 -17.13 5.27 3.98
CA ASP A 171 -18.24 4.31 4.12
C ASP A 171 -17.96 2.95 3.48
N HIS A 172 -17.06 2.92 2.49
CA HIS A 172 -16.77 1.72 1.72
C HIS A 172 -15.91 0.70 2.49
N PRO A 173 -15.97 -0.59 2.10
CA PRO A 173 -15.05 -1.61 2.61
C PRO A 173 -13.60 -1.22 2.36
N GLN A 174 -12.75 -1.39 3.36
CA GLN A 174 -11.34 -1.06 3.23
C GLN A 174 -10.59 -2.14 2.42
N PRO A 175 -9.47 -1.79 1.76
CA PRO A 175 -8.60 -2.79 1.15
C PRO A 175 -8.00 -3.72 2.21
N GLN A 176 -7.76 -4.98 1.84
CA GLN A 176 -7.20 -5.97 2.76
C GLN A 176 -5.70 -5.74 2.94
N LEU A 177 -5.32 -5.59 4.20
CA LEU A 177 -3.93 -5.43 4.61
C LEU A 177 -3.71 -6.24 5.87
N GLU A 178 -2.59 -6.96 5.94
CA GLU A 178 -2.38 -7.93 7.01
C GLU A 178 -1.62 -7.38 8.21
N PHE A 179 -0.86 -6.31 7.98
CA PHE A 179 -0.01 -5.73 8.99
C PHE A 179 0.33 -4.27 8.69
N ALA A 180 0.62 -3.55 9.77
CA ALA A 180 1.28 -2.25 9.74
C ALA A 180 2.36 -2.24 10.82
N GLN A 181 3.51 -1.66 10.51
CA GLN A 181 4.67 -1.65 11.39
C GLN A 181 5.19 -0.22 11.56
N TYR A 182 5.35 0.21 12.80
CA TYR A 182 5.86 1.52 13.18
C TYR A 182 7.15 1.34 13.97
N LYS A 183 8.27 1.78 13.40
CA LYS A 183 9.58 1.79 14.04
C LYS A 183 9.91 3.22 14.44
N LEU A 184 9.92 3.49 15.74
CA LEU A 184 10.33 4.76 16.33
C LEU A 184 11.80 4.70 16.74
N GLU A 185 12.55 5.74 16.41
CA GLU A 185 13.95 5.94 16.77
C GLU A 185 14.14 7.42 17.11
N THR A 186 14.08 7.76 18.40
CA THR A 186 14.10 9.13 18.92
C THR A 186 15.09 9.26 20.06
N LYS A 187 15.70 10.44 20.24
CA LYS A 187 16.51 10.75 21.42
C LYS A 187 15.62 11.33 22.50
N PHE A 188 15.91 11.00 23.75
CA PHE A 188 15.20 11.61 24.87
C PHE A 188 15.58 13.08 24.96
N LYS A 189 14.61 13.98 24.72
CA LYS A 189 14.78 15.43 24.87
C LYS A 189 14.17 15.83 26.21
N SER A 190 14.99 16.34 27.12
CA SER A 190 14.56 16.89 28.41
C SER A 190 15.05 18.32 28.52
N ASP A 191 14.14 19.24 28.82
CA ASP A 191 14.45 20.65 29.07
C ASP A 191 15.10 20.87 30.45
N LEU A 192 15.07 19.85 31.30
CA LEU A 192 15.78 19.82 32.58
C LEU A 192 17.24 19.42 32.35
N ASN A 193 18.13 20.40 32.50
CA ASN A 193 19.59 20.19 32.50
C ASN A 193 19.97 19.07 33.50
N GLY A 194 20.64 18.02 33.01
CA GLY A 194 21.17 16.93 33.85
C GLY A 194 20.28 15.69 33.98
N SER A 195 19.27 15.50 33.12
CA SER A 195 18.55 14.22 33.09
C SER A 195 19.45 13.10 32.53
N ILE A 196 19.63 12.02 33.29
CA ILE A 196 20.47 10.85 32.97
C ILE A 196 20.14 10.23 31.60
N LEU A 197 18.91 10.43 31.10
CA LEU A 197 18.44 9.92 29.82
C LEU A 197 18.70 10.86 28.64
N ALA A 198 18.85 12.17 28.87
CA ALA A 198 19.11 13.16 27.81
C ALA A 198 20.58 13.15 27.37
N ASP A 199 21.50 12.81 28.27
CA ASP A 199 22.92 12.69 27.98
C ASP A 199 23.31 11.34 27.35
N ARG A 200 22.35 10.41 27.18
CA ARG A 200 22.60 9.15 26.49
C ARG A 200 22.70 9.36 24.98
N GLU A 201 23.84 8.96 24.39
CA GLU A 201 24.02 8.97 22.94
C GLU A 201 23.06 8.04 22.19
N GLU A 202 22.68 6.93 22.83
CA GLU A 202 21.84 5.90 22.22
C GLU A 202 20.35 6.32 22.11
N PRO A 203 19.73 6.19 20.92
CA PRO A 203 18.32 6.53 20.75
C PRO A 203 17.39 5.48 21.37
N LEU A 204 16.25 5.94 21.86
CA LEU A 204 15.11 5.12 22.23
C LEU A 204 14.52 4.49 20.97
N ARG A 205 14.43 3.15 20.98
CA ARG A 205 13.92 2.35 19.87
C ARG A 205 12.65 1.64 20.30
N CYS A 206 11.53 1.97 19.67
CA CYS A 206 10.25 1.28 19.89
C CYS A 206 9.74 0.70 18.56
N LEU A 207 9.19 -0.51 18.64
CA LEU A 207 8.61 -1.19 17.49
C LEU A 207 7.19 -1.63 17.81
N VAL A 208 6.21 -1.05 17.13
CA VAL A 208 4.81 -1.45 17.20
C VAL A 208 4.45 -2.15 15.90
N LYS A 209 3.90 -3.36 16.00
CA LYS A 209 3.43 -4.13 14.84
C LYS A 209 2.00 -4.57 15.06
N PHE A 210 1.09 -4.08 14.22
CA PHE A 210 -0.27 -4.55 14.14
C PHE A 210 -0.35 -5.70 13.15
N SER A 211 -1.12 -6.74 13.46
CA SER A 211 -1.41 -7.82 12.52
C SER A 211 -2.86 -8.26 12.66
N SER A 212 -3.53 -8.42 11.54
CA SER A 212 -4.92 -8.87 11.44
C SER A 212 -5.14 -9.43 10.04
N PRO A 213 -6.06 -10.37 9.81
CA PRO A 213 -6.46 -10.76 8.45
C PRO A 213 -6.95 -9.56 7.62
N HIS A 214 -7.61 -8.59 8.26
CA HIS A 214 -8.12 -7.38 7.63
C HIS A 214 -7.88 -6.16 8.53
N LEU A 215 -6.64 -5.69 8.57
CA LEU A 215 -6.20 -4.65 9.50
C LEU A 215 -6.99 -3.35 9.39
N LEU A 216 -7.20 -2.83 8.17
CA LEU A 216 -7.86 -1.54 8.01
C LEU A 216 -9.33 -1.56 8.46
N GLU A 217 -10.04 -2.65 8.22
CA GLU A 217 -11.42 -2.84 8.70
C GLU A 217 -11.45 -3.07 10.22
N ALA A 218 -10.46 -3.79 10.75
CA ALA A 218 -10.29 -3.93 12.19
C ALA A 218 -10.05 -2.56 12.85
N LEU A 219 -9.21 -1.71 12.27
CA LEU A 219 -8.99 -0.34 12.76
C LEU A 219 -10.26 0.50 12.68
N LYS A 220 -10.99 0.45 11.56
CA LYS A 220 -12.29 1.12 11.39
C LYS A 220 -13.32 0.72 12.47
N SER A 221 -13.29 -0.53 12.92
CA SER A 221 -14.24 -1.05 13.92
C SER A 221 -13.83 -0.84 15.39
N LEU A 222 -12.59 -0.43 15.69
CA LEU A 222 -12.12 -0.26 17.07
C LEU A 222 -12.94 0.76 17.87
N ALA A 223 -13.16 1.94 17.31
CA ALA A 223 -13.87 3.01 17.98
C ALA A 223 -15.39 2.71 18.14
N PRO A 224 -16.11 2.25 17.09
CA PRO A 224 -17.50 1.81 17.24
C PRO A 224 -17.68 0.65 18.24
N ALA A 225 -16.68 -0.22 18.39
CA ALA A 225 -16.70 -1.31 19.35
C ALA A 225 -16.35 -0.88 20.80
N GLY A 226 -15.97 0.39 21.02
CA GLY A 226 -15.56 0.90 22.33
C GLY A 226 -14.20 0.40 22.82
N VAL A 227 -13.36 -0.12 21.92
CA VAL A 227 -12.01 -0.63 22.24
C VAL A 227 -10.97 0.48 22.23
N ALA A 228 -11.23 1.57 21.50
CA ALA A 228 -10.36 2.74 21.41
C ALA A 228 -11.18 4.03 21.33
N ASP A 229 -10.60 5.13 21.80
CA ASP A 229 -11.24 6.44 21.74
C ASP A 229 -11.26 7.00 20.31
N ALA A 230 -12.33 7.72 19.96
CA ALA A 230 -12.45 8.45 18.71
C ALA A 230 -12.11 9.95 18.91
N PRO A 231 -11.29 10.56 18.02
CA PRO A 231 -10.76 10.03 16.76
C PRO A 231 -9.55 9.11 16.95
N LEU A 232 -9.43 8.11 16.06
CA LEU A 232 -8.23 7.28 16.00
C LEU A 232 -7.02 8.09 15.54
N SER A 233 -5.83 7.68 16.00
CA SER A 233 -4.59 8.36 15.67
C SER A 233 -4.39 8.50 14.15
N PRO A 234 -4.00 9.68 13.64
CA PRO A 234 -3.68 9.88 12.23
C PRO A 234 -2.61 8.92 11.69
N LEU A 235 -1.74 8.40 12.57
CA LEU A 235 -0.75 7.39 12.19
C LEU A 235 -1.40 6.09 11.68
N LEU A 236 -2.57 5.74 12.21
CA LEU A 236 -3.33 4.54 11.84
C LEU A 236 -4.26 4.80 10.65
N THR A 237 -4.87 5.99 10.57
CA THR A 237 -5.81 6.33 9.50
C THR A 237 -5.12 6.70 8.19
N CYS A 238 -3.86 7.17 8.21
CA CYS A 238 -3.14 7.60 7.00
C CYS A 238 -2.47 6.47 6.19
N ILE A 239 -2.59 5.21 6.59
CA ILE A 239 -1.97 4.07 5.87
C ILE A 239 -2.34 4.06 4.38
N PRO A 240 -3.63 4.18 4.00
CA PRO A 240 -4.02 4.11 2.60
C PRO A 240 -3.63 5.40 1.83
N SER A 241 -3.79 6.57 2.45
CA SER A 241 -3.47 7.87 1.83
C SER A 241 -1.96 8.05 1.59
N LYS A 242 -1.11 7.59 2.52
CA LYS A 242 0.35 7.60 2.37
C LYS A 242 0.89 6.42 1.57
N LYS A 243 0.04 5.45 1.19
CA LYS A 243 0.43 4.23 0.46
C LYS A 243 1.61 3.52 1.11
N MET A 244 1.58 3.39 2.44
CA MET A 244 2.67 2.76 3.20
C MET A 244 2.15 2.06 4.44
N ASN A 245 2.69 0.88 4.72
CA ASN A 245 2.41 0.13 5.94
C ASN A 245 3.67 -0.15 6.78
N TYR A 246 4.82 0.37 6.36
CA TYR A 246 6.05 0.36 7.13
C TYR A 246 6.49 1.80 7.41
N PHE A 247 6.35 2.24 8.65
CA PHE A 247 6.68 3.60 9.08
C PHE A 247 7.99 3.59 9.85
N LYS A 248 8.89 4.51 9.49
CA LYS A 248 10.10 4.83 10.26
C LYS A 248 9.96 6.26 10.76
N ILE A 249 9.74 6.39 12.06
CA ILE A 249 9.62 7.68 12.73
C ILE A 249 10.97 7.98 13.38
N ARG A 250 11.60 9.06 12.93
CA ARG A 250 12.89 9.54 13.43
C ARG A 250 12.75 11.01 13.82
N ASP A 251 13.57 11.44 14.75
CA ASP A 251 13.70 12.87 15.03
C ASP A 251 14.17 13.60 13.77
N LYS A 252 13.54 14.75 13.49
CA LYS A 252 14.03 15.72 12.51
C LYS A 252 15.18 16.52 13.09
#